data_AF-A0A1Q5H5J4-F1
#
_entry.id   AF-A0A1Q5H5J4-F1
#
_cell.length_a   1.000
_cell.length_b   1.000
_cell.length_c   1.000
_cell.angle_alpha   90.00
_cell.angle_beta   90.00
_cell.angle_gamma   90.00
#
_symmetry.space_group_name_H-M   'P 1'
#
loop_
_entity.id
_entity.type
_entity.pdbx_description
1 polymer ?
#
loop_
_entity_poly.entity_id
_entity_poly.type
_entity_poly.pdbx_seq_one_letter_code
_entity_poly.pdbx_strand_id
1 'polypeptide(L)'
;MLAGNVSAGVASADAADTPRHHANAELLDSRCAVPADRDPDITRTVYRTAVERGVTDKVLLAAFETGWVESHMNNLDCGDRDSLGVFQQRPSQGWGTPEECMDPVHATNAFLDQAVPNDADNPGFTAGELAQSVQRSAFPDRYDESEAKALALIAEVQG
;
A
#
# COMPACT_ATOMS: atom_id res chain seq x y z
N MET A 1 5.36 -56.35 22.75
CA MET A 1 6.54 -56.00 21.93
C MET A 1 6.19 -56.39 20.50
N LEU A 2 6.16 -55.56 19.46
CA LEU A 2 6.51 -54.16 19.23
C LEU A 2 5.61 -53.71 18.06
N ALA A 3 5.04 -52.50 18.16
CA ALA A 3 4.42 -51.82 17.04
C ALA A 3 5.51 -51.36 16.06
N GLY A 4 5.23 -51.41 14.76
CA GLY A 4 6.12 -50.92 13.70
C GLY A 4 5.30 -50.39 12.54
N ASN A 5 4.77 -49.17 12.70
CA ASN A 5 4.31 -48.33 11.59
C ASN A 5 5.53 -47.55 11.08
N VAL A 6 5.80 -47.57 9.78
CA VAL A 6 6.64 -46.55 9.14
C VAL A 6 5.92 -46.01 7.90
N SER A 7 5.67 -44.72 7.97
CA SER A 7 4.89 -43.89 7.05
C SER A 7 5.46 -43.84 5.64
N ALA A 8 4.57 -43.85 4.65
CA ALA A 8 4.85 -43.33 3.32
C ALA A 8 5.01 -41.80 3.43
N GLY A 9 6.19 -41.30 3.04
CA GLY A 9 6.43 -39.87 2.89
C GLY A 9 5.63 -39.32 1.72
N VAL A 10 4.74 -38.36 2.00
CA VAL A 10 4.19 -37.48 0.98
C VAL A 10 5.19 -36.36 0.75
N ALA A 11 5.67 -36.25 -0.48
CA ALA A 11 6.44 -35.11 -0.95
C ALA A 11 5.52 -33.88 -0.98
N SER A 12 5.80 -32.87 -0.17
CA SER A 12 5.26 -31.52 -0.42
C SER A 12 6.03 -30.95 -1.59
N ALA A 13 5.32 -30.71 -2.69
CA ALA A 13 5.80 -29.87 -3.77
C ALA A 13 5.85 -28.43 -3.25
N ASP A 14 7.06 -27.86 -3.18
CA ASP A 14 7.26 -26.43 -3.03
C ASP A 14 6.49 -25.71 -4.14
N ALA A 15 5.56 -24.84 -3.74
CA ALA A 15 4.91 -23.92 -4.66
C ALA A 15 5.99 -23.01 -5.25
N ALA A 16 6.11 -23.04 -6.57
CA ALA A 16 7.10 -22.28 -7.31
C ALA A 16 7.02 -20.78 -6.99
N ASP A 17 8.18 -20.23 -6.62
CA ASP A 17 8.48 -18.83 -6.34
C ASP A 17 8.13 -17.95 -7.55
N THR A 18 6.91 -17.43 -7.57
CA THR A 18 6.60 -16.26 -8.41
C THR A 18 7.22 -15.07 -7.70
N PRO A 19 8.05 -14.24 -8.36
CA PRO A 19 8.65 -13.08 -7.71
C PRO A 19 7.55 -12.24 -7.07
N ARG A 20 7.53 -12.21 -5.73
CA ARG A 20 6.56 -11.41 -5.00
C ARG A 20 6.84 -9.94 -5.29
N HIS A 21 5.78 -9.18 -5.56
CA HIS A 21 5.89 -7.73 -5.49
C HIS A 21 6.28 -7.41 -4.03
N HIS A 22 7.39 -6.72 -3.83
CA HIS A 22 7.78 -6.23 -2.51
C HIS A 22 7.16 -4.87 -2.30
N ALA A 23 6.80 -4.50 -1.06
CA ALA A 23 6.41 -3.13 -0.75
C ALA A 23 7.65 -2.27 -0.41
N ASN A 24 7.57 -0.96 -0.55
CA ASN A 24 8.66 -0.04 -0.22
C ASN A 24 9.05 -0.13 1.25
N ALA A 25 8.08 -0.33 2.16
CA ALA A 25 8.37 -0.55 3.59
C ALA A 25 9.38 -1.70 3.81
N GLU A 26 9.24 -2.79 3.07
CA GLU A 26 10.12 -3.95 3.15
C GLU A 26 11.45 -3.73 2.41
N LEU A 27 11.42 -3.06 1.26
CA LEU A 27 12.63 -2.77 0.48
C LEU A 27 13.57 -1.82 1.23
N LEU A 28 13.00 -0.89 2.01
CA LEU A 28 13.75 0.14 2.72
C LEU A 28 14.09 -0.25 4.17
N ASP A 29 13.28 -1.11 4.82
CA ASP A 29 13.62 -1.72 6.10
C ASP A 29 13.30 -3.23 6.10
N SER A 30 14.35 -4.05 5.94
CA SER A 30 14.25 -5.52 5.98
C SER A 30 13.67 -6.10 7.28
N ARG A 31 13.53 -5.31 8.35
CA ARG A 31 12.90 -5.73 9.61
C ARG A 31 11.39 -5.53 9.59
N CYS A 32 10.87 -4.73 8.67
CA CYS A 32 9.44 -4.51 8.55
C CYS A 32 8.81 -5.66 7.76
N ALA A 33 8.02 -6.48 8.47
CA ALA A 33 7.32 -7.59 7.87
C ALA A 33 6.03 -7.09 7.21
N VAL A 34 5.98 -7.12 5.89
CA VAL A 34 4.80 -6.71 5.11
C VAL A 34 4.02 -7.96 4.70
N PRO A 35 2.72 -8.07 5.01
CA PRO A 35 1.87 -9.14 4.49
C PRO A 35 1.89 -9.18 2.96
N ALA A 36 1.84 -10.39 2.39
CA ALA A 36 1.79 -10.55 0.93
C ALA A 36 0.45 -10.09 0.34
N ASP A 37 -0.62 -10.21 1.11
CA ASP A 37 -1.96 -9.79 0.76
C ASP A 37 -2.33 -8.46 1.42
N ARG A 38 -3.36 -7.82 0.88
CA ARG A 38 -3.93 -6.60 1.45
C ARG A 38 -4.75 -6.86 2.71
N ASP A 39 -4.83 -5.85 3.58
CA ASP A 39 -5.85 -5.81 4.62
C ASP A 39 -7.18 -5.28 4.02
N PRO A 40 -8.27 -6.07 4.03
CA PRO A 40 -9.52 -5.67 3.42
C PRO A 40 -10.21 -4.48 4.12
N ASP A 41 -10.05 -4.32 5.43
CA ASP A 41 -10.65 -3.24 6.21
C ASP A 41 -9.90 -1.93 5.97
N ILE A 42 -8.57 -1.98 5.88
CA ILE A 42 -7.75 -0.82 5.50
C ILE A 42 -8.07 -0.38 4.07
N THR A 43 -8.10 -1.32 3.13
CA THR A 43 -8.42 -1.02 1.72
C THR A 43 -9.81 -0.38 1.58
N ARG A 44 -10.82 -0.91 2.32
CA ARG A 44 -12.18 -0.33 2.33
C ARG A 44 -12.21 1.05 2.96
N THR A 45 -11.41 1.28 4.00
CA THR A 45 -11.31 2.58 4.66
C THR A 45 -10.73 3.63 3.73
N VAL A 46 -9.61 3.33 3.06
CA VAL A 46 -8.99 4.21 2.05
C VAL A 46 -10.00 4.55 0.95
N TYR A 47 -10.69 3.53 0.39
CA TYR A 47 -11.72 3.73 -0.63
C TYR A 47 -12.83 4.68 -0.16
N ARG A 48 -13.44 4.37 0.99
CA ARG A 48 -14.56 5.15 1.52
C ARG A 48 -14.15 6.59 1.78
N THR A 49 -13.01 6.82 2.43
CA THR A 49 -12.52 8.16 2.73
C THR A 49 -12.26 8.97 1.45
N ALA A 50 -11.66 8.37 0.42
CA ALA A 50 -11.45 9.03 -0.87
C ALA A 50 -12.77 9.37 -1.58
N VAL A 51 -13.74 8.44 -1.59
CA VAL A 51 -15.06 8.66 -2.19
C VAL A 51 -15.86 9.73 -1.42
N GLU A 52 -15.83 9.71 -0.09
CA GLU A 52 -16.48 10.73 0.75
C GLU A 52 -15.89 12.12 0.54
N ARG A 53 -14.59 12.20 0.23
CA ARG A 53 -13.91 13.44 -0.20
C ARG A 53 -14.30 13.89 -1.61
N GLY A 54 -14.97 13.07 -2.40
CA GLY A 54 -15.41 13.40 -3.76
C GLY A 54 -14.26 13.60 -4.74
N VAL A 55 -13.15 12.87 -4.56
CA VAL A 55 -11.97 12.98 -5.42
C VAL A 55 -12.21 12.36 -6.81
N THR A 56 -11.37 12.71 -7.78
CA THR A 56 -11.43 12.15 -9.13
C THR A 56 -10.97 10.69 -9.15
N ASP A 57 -11.34 9.94 -10.19
CA ASP A 57 -10.87 8.56 -10.37
C ASP A 57 -9.34 8.45 -10.43
N LYS A 58 -8.66 9.46 -11.01
CA LYS A 58 -7.20 9.52 -11.04
C LYS A 58 -6.61 9.69 -9.63
N VAL A 59 -7.18 10.56 -8.80
CA VAL A 59 -6.72 10.76 -7.42
C VAL A 59 -7.01 9.51 -6.57
N LEU A 60 -8.16 8.86 -6.76
CA LEU A 60 -8.47 7.58 -6.12
C LEU A 60 -7.46 6.49 -6.51
N LEU A 61 -7.15 6.38 -7.81
CA LEU A 61 -6.18 5.43 -8.31
C LEU A 61 -4.78 5.69 -7.73
N ALA A 62 -4.33 6.96 -7.68
CA ALA A 62 -3.05 7.34 -7.10
C ALA A 62 -2.95 6.96 -5.61
N ALA A 63 -4.03 7.13 -4.84
CA ALA A 63 -4.08 6.66 -3.46
C ALA A 63 -3.94 5.13 -3.38
N PHE A 64 -4.58 4.40 -4.30
CA PHE A 64 -4.50 2.94 -4.31
C PHE A 64 -3.15 2.39 -4.74
N GLU A 65 -2.52 2.98 -5.75
CA GLU A 65 -1.14 2.69 -6.15
C GLU A 65 -0.19 2.97 -4.99
N THR A 66 -0.35 4.11 -4.30
CA THR A 66 0.48 4.44 -3.14
C THR A 66 0.32 3.41 -2.02
N GLY A 67 -0.91 3.10 -1.61
CA GLY A 67 -1.14 2.13 -0.54
C GLY A 67 -0.59 0.75 -0.88
N TRP A 68 -0.73 0.31 -2.15
CA TRP A 68 -0.16 -0.95 -2.60
C TRP A 68 1.37 -0.94 -2.60
N VAL A 69 1.99 0.07 -3.21
CA VAL A 69 3.45 0.16 -3.33
C VAL A 69 4.12 0.33 -1.98
N GLU A 70 3.54 1.10 -1.07
CA GLU A 70 4.14 1.40 0.23
C GLU A 70 3.99 0.27 1.24
N SER A 71 2.82 -0.38 1.30
CA SER A 71 2.47 -1.31 2.38
C SER A 71 1.66 -2.54 1.95
N HIS A 72 1.46 -2.75 0.65
CA HIS A 72 0.46 -3.68 0.12
C HIS A 72 -0.96 -3.44 0.68
N MET A 73 -1.33 -2.19 0.97
CA MET A 73 -2.58 -1.83 1.65
C MET A 73 -2.72 -2.40 3.07
N ASN A 74 -1.63 -2.39 3.85
CA ASN A 74 -1.64 -2.79 5.26
C ASN A 74 -1.28 -1.61 6.16
N ASN A 75 -1.87 -1.54 7.35
CA ASN A 75 -1.56 -0.47 8.30
C ASN A 75 -0.40 -0.87 9.20
N LEU A 76 0.83 -0.55 8.76
CA LEU A 76 2.06 -1.04 9.37
C LEU A 76 2.58 -0.12 10.48
N ASP A 77 3.01 -0.68 11.60
CA ASP A 77 3.71 0.03 12.68
C ASP A 77 5.25 0.06 12.49
N CYS A 78 5.70 -0.32 11.29
CA CYS A 78 7.08 -0.36 10.88
C CYS A 78 7.27 0.24 9.47
N GLY A 79 8.52 0.56 9.14
CA GLY A 79 8.88 1.18 7.88
C GLY A 79 10.28 1.78 7.91
N ASP A 80 10.68 2.46 6.82
CA ASP A 80 11.91 3.24 6.81
C ASP A 80 11.87 4.34 7.89
N ARG A 81 12.88 4.38 8.76
CA ARG A 81 13.02 5.35 9.86
C ARG A 81 11.81 5.35 10.81
N ASP A 82 10.91 6.32 10.64
CA ASP A 82 9.68 6.53 11.41
C ASP A 82 8.44 6.54 10.51
N SER A 83 8.53 5.95 9.31
CA SER A 83 7.39 5.72 8.44
C SER A 83 6.38 4.78 9.09
N LEU A 84 5.10 5.15 9.00
CA LEU A 84 3.98 4.44 9.61
C LEU A 84 2.77 4.38 8.67
N GLY A 85 1.93 3.39 8.94
CA GLY A 85 0.63 3.22 8.33
C GLY A 85 0.64 2.82 6.86
N VAL A 86 -0.56 2.90 6.27
CA VAL A 86 -0.83 2.41 4.91
C VAL A 86 -0.06 3.15 3.80
N PHE A 87 0.28 4.42 4.02
CA PHE A 87 1.04 5.24 3.07
C PHE A 87 2.49 5.46 3.49
N GLN A 88 2.95 4.79 4.56
CA GLN A 88 4.33 4.92 5.08
C GLN A 88 4.73 6.38 5.34
N GLN A 89 3.80 7.15 5.89
CA GLN A 89 3.94 8.57 6.20
C GLN A 89 4.84 8.76 7.43
N ARG A 90 5.63 9.83 7.42
CA ARG A 90 6.63 10.10 8.48
C ARG A 90 6.19 11.26 9.37
N PRO A 91 5.95 11.04 10.68
CA PRO A 91 5.69 12.12 11.63
C PRO A 91 6.78 13.18 11.63
N SER A 92 8.06 12.78 11.56
CA SER A 92 9.19 13.71 11.49
C SER A 92 9.26 14.56 10.21
N GLN A 93 8.45 14.26 9.18
CA GLN A 93 8.32 15.08 7.97
C GLN A 93 7.02 15.91 7.95
N GLY A 94 6.25 15.92 9.04
CA GLY A 94 5.06 16.77 9.17
C GLY A 94 3.79 16.14 8.60
N TRP A 95 3.74 14.82 8.45
CA TRP A 95 2.53 14.10 8.04
C TRP A 95 1.49 13.90 9.16
N GLY A 96 1.80 14.30 10.40
CA GLY A 96 0.95 14.15 11.58
C GLY A 96 1.73 13.60 12.78
N THR A 97 1.03 13.28 13.87
CA THR A 97 1.60 12.47 14.96
C THR A 97 1.71 10.99 14.55
N PRO A 98 2.46 10.16 15.30
CA PRO A 98 2.47 8.72 15.06
C PRO A 98 1.07 8.09 15.07
N GLU A 99 0.21 8.50 15.99
CA GLU A 99 -1.17 8.02 16.09
C GLU A 99 -2.01 8.43 14.87
N GLU A 100 -1.80 9.65 14.36
CA GLU A 100 -2.45 10.14 13.15
C GLU A 100 -1.98 9.40 11.89
N CYS A 101 -0.67 9.11 11.77
CA CYS A 101 -0.14 8.32 10.65
C CYS A 101 -0.65 6.86 10.68
N MET A 102 -0.95 6.33 11.88
CA MET A 102 -1.54 5.01 12.06
C MET A 102 -3.08 4.99 11.93
N ASP A 103 -3.75 6.15 11.85
CA ASP A 103 -5.18 6.21 11.55
C ASP A 103 -5.38 6.25 10.02
N PRO A 104 -5.88 5.18 9.39
CA PRO A 104 -6.04 5.14 7.93
C PRO A 104 -6.99 6.23 7.40
N VAL A 105 -7.94 6.75 8.20
CA VAL A 105 -8.80 7.87 7.78
C VAL A 105 -7.98 9.16 7.75
N HIS A 106 -7.20 9.44 8.79
CA HIS A 106 -6.32 10.61 8.82
C HIS A 106 -5.27 10.52 7.71
N ALA A 107 -4.54 9.41 7.63
CA ALA A 107 -3.47 9.19 6.66
C ALA A 107 -3.97 9.35 5.21
N THR A 108 -5.17 8.82 4.90
CA THR A 108 -5.81 9.02 3.58
C THR A 108 -6.14 10.48 3.34
N ASN A 109 -6.71 11.18 4.32
CA ASN A 109 -6.98 12.60 4.15
C ASN A 109 -5.68 13.39 3.94
N ALA A 110 -4.63 13.17 4.74
CA ALA A 110 -3.37 13.87 4.58
C ALA A 110 -2.74 13.65 3.19
N PHE A 111 -2.81 12.43 2.63
CA PHE A 111 -2.39 12.16 1.25
C PHE A 111 -3.22 12.97 0.25
N LEU A 112 -4.54 12.94 0.37
CA LEU A 112 -5.45 13.64 -0.54
C LEU A 112 -5.32 15.16 -0.49
N ASP A 113 -4.96 15.74 0.67
CA ASP A 113 -4.70 17.18 0.81
C ASP A 113 -3.54 17.65 -0.08
N GLN A 114 -2.60 16.77 -0.40
CA GLN A 114 -1.53 17.04 -1.35
C GLN A 114 -1.89 16.60 -2.77
N ALA A 115 -2.51 15.43 -2.93
CA ALA A 115 -2.82 14.87 -4.25
C ALA A 115 -3.79 15.76 -5.06
N VAL A 116 -4.85 16.28 -4.43
CA VAL A 116 -5.86 17.09 -5.14
C VAL A 116 -5.27 18.38 -5.77
N PRO A 117 -4.53 19.24 -5.04
CA PRO A 117 -3.90 20.40 -5.66
C PRO A 117 -2.81 20.01 -6.66
N ASN A 118 -2.02 18.97 -6.39
CA ASN A 118 -1.00 18.50 -7.35
C ASN A 118 -1.63 18.07 -8.68
N ASP A 119 -2.78 17.39 -8.63
CA ASP A 119 -3.53 16.99 -9.83
C ASP A 119 -4.06 18.19 -10.62
N ALA A 120 -4.61 19.18 -9.91
CA ALA A 120 -5.11 20.41 -10.53
C ALA A 120 -3.99 21.21 -11.22
N ASP A 121 -2.81 21.28 -10.59
CA ASP A 121 -1.63 21.97 -11.13
C ASP A 121 -0.96 21.19 -12.27
N ASN A 122 -1.14 19.87 -12.32
CA ASN A 122 -0.49 18.97 -13.27
C ASN A 122 -1.51 18.02 -13.93
N PRO A 123 -2.46 18.53 -14.74
CA PRO A 123 -3.56 17.72 -15.28
C PRO A 123 -3.08 16.58 -16.18
N GLY A 124 -1.86 16.68 -16.73
CA GLY A 124 -1.23 15.67 -17.58
C GLY A 124 -0.60 14.49 -16.84
N PHE A 125 -0.51 14.52 -15.51
CA PHE A 125 0.04 13.40 -14.75
C PHE A 125 -0.81 12.14 -14.89
N THR A 126 -0.13 10.99 -15.00
CA THR A 126 -0.71 9.68 -14.66
C THR A 126 -1.05 9.62 -13.16
N ALA A 127 -1.76 8.55 -12.74
CA ALA A 127 -1.99 8.32 -11.32
C ALA A 127 -0.68 8.04 -10.57
N GLY A 128 0.26 7.32 -11.18
CA GLY A 128 1.55 7.01 -10.56
C GLY A 128 2.47 8.21 -10.45
N GLU A 129 2.50 9.08 -11.47
CA GLU A 129 3.19 10.38 -11.41
C GLU A 129 2.60 11.26 -10.30
N LEU A 130 1.26 11.26 -10.15
CA LEU A 130 0.59 11.97 -9.06
C LEU A 130 0.98 11.39 -7.69
N ALA A 131 0.95 10.07 -7.52
CA ALA A 131 1.40 9.39 -6.31
C ALA A 131 2.86 9.75 -5.97
N GLN A 132 3.76 9.69 -6.95
CA GLN A 132 5.16 10.08 -6.78
C GLN A 132 5.31 11.56 -6.43
N SER A 133 4.48 12.46 -6.97
CA SER A 133 4.53 13.89 -6.64
C SER A 133 4.24 14.16 -5.15
N VAL A 134 3.41 13.32 -4.54
CA VAL A 134 3.03 13.38 -3.12
C VAL A 134 4.09 12.69 -2.25
N GLN A 135 4.43 11.43 -2.56
CA GLN A 135 5.33 10.62 -1.73
C GLN A 135 6.80 10.98 -1.87
N ARG A 136 7.23 11.44 -3.06
CA ARG A 136 8.62 11.77 -3.39
C ARG A 136 9.58 10.63 -3.07
N SER A 137 9.20 9.40 -3.45
CA SER A 137 9.97 8.19 -3.18
C SER A 137 11.26 8.11 -4.01
N ALA A 138 12.17 7.21 -3.63
CA ALA A 138 13.36 6.88 -4.41
C ALA A 138 13.07 5.96 -5.61
N PHE A 139 11.82 5.55 -5.81
CA PHE A 139 11.42 4.56 -6.81
C PHE A 139 10.17 5.02 -7.60
N PRO A 140 10.29 6.10 -8.38
CA PRO A 140 9.14 6.77 -9.00
C PRO A 140 8.28 5.85 -9.89
N ASP A 141 8.91 4.97 -10.66
CA ASP A 141 8.22 4.15 -11.66
C ASP A 141 7.29 3.08 -11.04
N ARG A 142 7.49 2.74 -9.76
CA ARG A 142 6.76 1.64 -9.10
C ARG A 142 5.26 1.90 -8.94
N TYR A 143 4.84 3.16 -8.90
CA TYR A 143 3.41 3.49 -8.77
C TYR A 143 2.66 3.17 -10.06
N ASP A 144 3.16 3.64 -11.22
CA ASP A 144 2.56 3.31 -12.53
C ASP A 144 2.64 1.80 -12.83
N GLU A 145 3.73 1.12 -12.43
CA GLU A 145 3.84 -0.34 -12.52
C GLU A 145 2.75 -1.08 -11.73
N SER A 146 2.16 -0.44 -10.71
CA SER A 146 1.14 -1.02 -9.85
C SER A 146 -0.31 -0.75 -10.31
N GLU A 147 -0.52 0.04 -11.37
CA GLU A 147 -1.84 0.49 -11.85
C GLU A 147 -2.84 -0.67 -11.96
N ALA A 148 -2.46 -1.76 -12.64
CA ALA A 148 -3.35 -2.90 -12.85
C ALA A 148 -3.79 -3.57 -11.53
N LYS A 149 -2.90 -3.62 -10.54
CA LYS A 149 -3.20 -4.16 -9.21
C LYS A 149 -4.09 -3.19 -8.44
N ALA A 150 -3.79 -1.89 -8.46
CA ALA A 150 -4.58 -0.85 -7.82
C ALA A 150 -6.03 -0.83 -8.35
N LEU A 151 -6.21 -0.88 -9.68
CA LEU A 151 -7.53 -0.98 -10.32
C LEU A 151 -8.31 -2.23 -9.89
N ALA A 152 -7.63 -3.39 -9.79
CA ALA A 152 -8.27 -4.61 -9.30
C ALA A 152 -8.76 -4.47 -7.86
N LEU A 153 -7.96 -3.86 -6.98
CA LEU A 153 -8.35 -3.60 -5.60
C LEU A 153 -9.53 -2.64 -5.49
N ILE A 154 -9.59 -1.59 -6.32
CA ILE A 154 -10.73 -0.67 -6.38
C ILE A 154 -12.00 -1.44 -6.78
N ALA A 155 -11.93 -2.25 -7.84
CA ALA A 155 -13.06 -3.03 -8.33
C ALA A 155 -13.57 -4.05 -7.27
N GLU A 156 -12.66 -4.69 -6.53
CA GLU A 156 -13.00 -5.62 -5.44
C GLU A 156 -13.74 -4.95 -4.28
N VAL A 157 -13.48 -3.66 -4.01
CA VAL A 157 -14.13 -2.92 -2.91
C VAL A 157 -15.48 -2.33 -3.35
N GLN A 158 -15.64 -2.07 -4.65
CA GLN A 158 -16.88 -1.56 -5.25
C GLN A 158 -17.99 -2.60 -5.38
N GLY A 159 -17.62 -3.88 -5.57
CA GLY A 159 -18.54 -5.02 -5.67
C GLY A 159 -19.03 -5.53 -4.31
#